data_AF-A0A3R6NGP1-F1
#
_entry.id   AF-A0A3R6NGP1-F1
#
_cell.length_a   1.000
_cell.length_b   1.000
_cell.length_c   1.000
_cell.angle_alpha   90.00
_cell.angle_beta   90.00
_cell.angle_gamma   90.00
#
_symmetry.space_group_name_H-M   'P 1'
#
loop_
_entity.id
_entity.type
_entity.pdbx_description
1 polymer ?
#
loop_
_entity_poly.entity_id
_entity_poly.type
_entity_poly.pdbx_seq_one_letter_code
_entity_poly.pdbx_strand_id
1 'polypeptide(L)'
;EANAKHGFTAEQTLEIAQKLYEKKLITYPRTGSRYIPEDVFAEIPKLLAFIGTQPEWKDKVRAKAAPTRRSVDDGKVTDHHALLVTGEKPLFLSKEDNTIYQMIAGRMVEAFSEKCVKDVTTVTAECAGVEFTVKGSVVKQTGWRAVYGEEKEEITIPGWQEGDTLTPKGSSITEGKTKPKPLHTEATLLSAMETAGKEIEDDALRQAMKDCGIGTPATRASIIETLFKRGYMERCKKSLVPTEKGLALNSVVKTMRIADVAMTGEWEKELARIERGELSDDTFRKEIEAYTREITSELISCDKLFGSRDSGCACPKCGTGRMRFYGKVVRCDNTECGLPVFRLKAGRTLSDDEIKDLLTEGHTKLLKGFKSKQGKSFDAVVAFDGEYNTTFVFPEAKKDKKFSGRKK
;
A
#
# COMPACT_ATOMS: atom_id res chain seq x y z
N GLU A 1 -7.84 -7.67 7.26
CA GLU A 1 -8.06 -7.93 8.72
C GLU A 1 -6.79 -8.16 9.51
N ALA A 2 -5.88 -9.02 9.03
CA ALA A 2 -4.63 -9.38 9.71
C ALA A 2 -3.83 -8.14 10.17
N ASN A 3 -3.70 -7.12 9.30
CA ASN A 3 -3.07 -5.86 9.65
C ASN A 3 -3.78 -5.09 10.78
N ALA A 4 -5.11 -5.00 10.75
CA ALA A 4 -5.87 -4.26 11.75
C ALA A 4 -5.82 -4.92 13.14
N LYS A 5 -5.98 -6.25 13.19
CA LYS A 5 -6.05 -7.04 14.43
C LYS A 5 -4.67 -7.39 15.00
N HIS A 6 -3.69 -7.68 14.15
CA HIS A 6 -2.39 -8.25 14.55
C HIS A 6 -1.17 -7.46 14.03
N GLY A 7 -1.37 -6.44 13.20
CA GLY A 7 -0.27 -5.60 12.69
C GLY A 7 0.55 -6.24 11.57
N PHE A 8 0.19 -7.43 11.08
CA PHE A 8 0.87 -8.06 9.95
C PHE A 8 0.80 -7.19 8.70
N THR A 9 1.91 -7.10 7.97
CA THR A 9 1.93 -6.43 6.67
C THR A 9 1.16 -7.25 5.63
N ALA A 10 0.85 -6.63 4.49
CA ALA A 10 0.27 -7.32 3.34
C ALA A 10 1.15 -8.50 2.89
N GLU A 11 2.47 -8.28 2.79
CA GLU A 11 3.45 -9.29 2.39
C GLU A 11 3.55 -10.41 3.42
N GLN A 12 3.72 -10.09 4.70
CA GLN A 12 3.77 -11.11 5.77
C GLN A 12 2.51 -11.99 5.80
N THR A 13 1.34 -11.37 5.66
CA THR A 13 0.06 -12.12 5.62
C THR A 13 0.04 -13.09 4.45
N LEU A 14 0.48 -12.65 3.27
CA LEU A 14 0.51 -13.46 2.06
C LEU A 14 1.55 -14.59 2.14
N GLU A 15 2.74 -14.32 2.68
CA GLU A 15 3.79 -15.32 2.89
C GLU A 15 3.32 -16.41 3.85
N ILE A 16 2.69 -16.04 4.97
CA ILE A 16 2.13 -16.99 5.93
C ILE A 16 1.02 -17.83 5.27
N ALA A 17 0.10 -17.19 4.56
CA ALA A 17 -0.98 -17.90 3.86
C ALA A 17 -0.41 -18.86 2.79
N GLN A 18 0.59 -18.43 2.03
CA GLN A 18 1.29 -19.27 1.05
C GLN A 18 1.92 -20.50 1.72
N LYS A 19 2.61 -20.31 2.86
CA LYS A 19 3.19 -21.40 3.64
C LYS A 19 2.15 -22.37 4.18
N LEU A 20 1.00 -21.86 4.65
CA LEU A 20 -0.12 -22.71 5.10
C LEU A 20 -0.72 -23.51 3.94
N TYR A 21 -0.82 -22.91 2.76
CA TYR A 21 -1.29 -23.57 1.54
C TYR A 21 -0.33 -24.67 1.06
N GLU A 22 0.97 -24.42 1.07
CA GLU A 22 2.00 -25.42 0.73
C GLU A 22 2.00 -26.60 1.72
N LYS A 23 1.64 -26.34 2.98
CA LYS A 23 1.36 -27.38 4.00
C LYS A 23 -0.02 -28.04 3.85
N LYS A 24 -0.80 -27.67 2.83
CA LYS A 24 -2.17 -28.15 2.55
C LYS A 24 -3.19 -27.85 3.65
N LEU A 25 -2.93 -26.88 4.53
CA LEU A 25 -3.81 -26.53 5.65
C LEU A 25 -4.94 -25.59 5.25
N ILE A 26 -4.73 -24.82 4.18
CA ILE A 26 -5.71 -23.90 3.62
C ILE A 26 -5.77 -24.07 2.10
N THR A 27 -6.82 -23.58 1.46
CA THR A 27 -6.94 -23.53 0.00
C THR A 27 -6.12 -22.38 -0.59
N TYR A 28 -6.10 -22.27 -1.92
CA TYR A 28 -5.22 -21.31 -2.61
C TYR A 28 -5.45 -19.86 -2.13
N PRO A 29 -4.42 -19.17 -1.59
CA PRO A 29 -4.60 -17.93 -0.84
C PRO A 29 -4.61 -16.66 -1.71
N ARG A 30 -4.24 -16.76 -3.00
CA ARG A 30 -4.21 -15.62 -3.93
C ARG A 30 -5.51 -15.56 -4.73
N THR A 31 -6.62 -15.49 -4.03
CA THR A 31 -7.96 -15.45 -4.61
C THR A 31 -8.60 -14.08 -4.39
N GLY A 32 -9.33 -13.58 -5.40
CA GLY A 32 -10.21 -12.41 -5.27
C GLY A 32 -11.64 -12.77 -4.87
N SER A 33 -12.00 -14.05 -4.94
CA SER A 33 -13.35 -14.51 -4.68
C SER A 33 -13.67 -14.51 -3.19
N ARG A 34 -14.93 -14.17 -2.89
CA ARG A 34 -15.56 -14.34 -1.57
C ARG A 34 -16.64 -15.43 -1.58
N TYR A 35 -16.72 -16.16 -2.68
CA TYR A 35 -17.73 -17.18 -2.95
C TYR A 35 -17.07 -18.54 -3.15
N ILE A 36 -17.83 -19.58 -2.86
CA ILE A 36 -17.49 -20.96 -3.17
C ILE A 36 -18.54 -21.56 -4.12
N PRO A 37 -18.14 -22.50 -4.97
CA PRO A 37 -19.07 -23.23 -5.83
C PRO A 37 -19.89 -24.27 -5.05
N GLU A 38 -20.93 -24.80 -5.68
CA GLU A 38 -21.86 -25.77 -5.08
C GLU A 38 -21.18 -27.09 -4.68
N ASP A 39 -20.23 -27.57 -5.48
CA ASP A 39 -19.47 -28.78 -5.20
C ASP A 39 -18.58 -28.63 -3.95
N VAL A 40 -17.95 -27.46 -3.77
CA VAL A 40 -17.19 -27.14 -2.56
C VAL A 40 -18.12 -26.98 -1.36
N PHE A 41 -19.34 -26.47 -1.54
CA PHE A 41 -20.31 -26.36 -0.45
C PHE A 41 -20.66 -27.73 0.17
N ALA A 42 -20.66 -28.81 -0.63
CA ALA A 42 -20.92 -30.16 -0.14
C ALA A 42 -19.93 -30.61 0.94
N GLU A 43 -18.69 -30.11 0.94
CA GLU A 43 -17.66 -30.43 1.93
C GLU A 43 -17.73 -29.56 3.20
N ILE A 44 -18.45 -28.43 3.16
CA ILE A 44 -18.49 -27.46 4.26
C ILE A 44 -18.97 -28.05 5.59
N PRO A 45 -20.04 -28.89 5.67
CA PRO A 45 -20.45 -29.51 6.93
C PRO A 45 -19.31 -30.30 7.60
N LYS A 46 -18.53 -31.04 6.81
CA LYS A 46 -17.39 -31.84 7.29
C LYS A 46 -16.24 -30.95 7.75
N LEU A 47 -15.93 -29.89 7.01
CA LEU A 47 -14.88 -28.93 7.39
C LEU A 47 -15.25 -28.15 8.66
N LEU A 48 -16.50 -27.74 8.82
CA LEU A 48 -16.98 -27.12 10.06
C LEU A 48 -16.89 -28.09 11.24
N ALA A 49 -17.30 -29.36 11.06
CA ALA A 49 -17.15 -30.38 12.10
C ALA A 49 -15.68 -30.57 12.50
N PHE A 50 -14.76 -30.57 11.53
CA PHE A 50 -13.32 -30.60 11.79
C PHE A 50 -12.83 -29.37 12.57
N ILE A 51 -13.21 -28.16 12.17
CA ILE A 51 -12.90 -26.92 12.92
C ILE A 51 -13.42 -27.02 14.35
N GLY A 52 -14.63 -27.57 14.55
CA GLY A 52 -15.24 -27.78 15.86
C GLY A 52 -14.50 -28.78 16.76
N THR A 53 -13.55 -29.56 16.23
CA THR A 53 -12.67 -30.40 17.08
C THR A 53 -11.52 -29.59 17.70
N GLN A 54 -11.26 -28.38 17.21
CA GLN A 54 -10.19 -27.53 17.69
C GLN A 54 -10.62 -26.80 18.98
N PRO A 55 -9.75 -26.71 20.01
CA PRO A 55 -10.09 -26.06 21.28
C PRO A 55 -10.64 -24.65 21.15
N GLU A 56 -10.15 -23.88 20.18
CA GLU A 56 -10.52 -22.49 19.91
C GLU A 56 -11.97 -22.34 19.43
N TRP A 57 -12.51 -23.33 18.73
CA TRP A 57 -13.80 -23.24 18.02
C TRP A 57 -14.86 -24.23 18.48
N LYS A 58 -14.52 -25.18 19.35
CA LYS A 58 -15.43 -26.26 19.79
C LYS A 58 -16.80 -25.76 20.27
N ASP A 59 -16.82 -24.62 20.98
CA ASP A 59 -18.03 -24.04 21.56
C ASP A 59 -18.72 -23.03 20.61
N LYS A 60 -18.10 -22.76 19.46
CA LYS A 60 -18.58 -21.80 18.45
C LYS A 60 -19.19 -22.50 17.23
N VAL A 61 -18.76 -23.72 16.93
CA VAL A 61 -19.31 -24.53 15.84
C VAL A 61 -20.57 -25.26 16.31
N ARG A 62 -21.68 -25.00 15.64
CA ARG A 62 -22.92 -25.77 15.82
C ARG A 62 -22.95 -26.96 14.86
N ALA A 63 -22.34 -28.07 15.24
CA ALA A 63 -22.16 -29.25 14.37
C ALA A 63 -23.47 -29.82 13.77
N LYS A 64 -24.62 -29.57 14.40
CA LYS A 64 -25.94 -30.02 13.93
C LYS A 64 -26.72 -28.99 13.12
N ALA A 65 -26.24 -27.75 13.03
CA ALA A 65 -26.90 -26.70 12.27
C ALA A 65 -26.56 -26.83 10.79
N ALA A 66 -27.55 -26.61 9.91
CA ALA A 66 -27.31 -26.54 8.48
C ALA A 66 -26.47 -25.28 8.14
N PRO A 67 -25.34 -25.41 7.43
CA PRO A 67 -24.55 -24.26 6.99
C PRO A 67 -25.37 -23.31 6.11
N THR A 68 -25.22 -22.01 6.33
CA THR A 68 -25.88 -21.01 5.48
C THR A 68 -25.20 -20.90 4.11
N ARG A 69 -25.95 -20.43 3.10
CA ARG A 69 -25.50 -20.44 1.70
C ARG A 69 -25.12 -19.06 1.15
N ARG A 70 -24.91 -18.07 2.03
CA ARG A 70 -24.65 -16.67 1.62
C ARG A 70 -23.42 -16.51 0.73
N SER A 71 -22.41 -17.34 0.96
CA SER A 71 -21.15 -17.35 0.20
C SER A 71 -21.10 -18.46 -0.85
N VAL A 72 -22.24 -19.03 -1.26
CA VAL A 72 -22.32 -20.08 -2.28
C VAL A 72 -22.96 -19.50 -3.54
N ASP A 73 -22.19 -19.38 -4.60
CA ASP A 73 -22.63 -18.80 -5.88
C ASP A 73 -21.61 -19.10 -6.98
N ASP A 74 -21.86 -20.12 -7.81
CA ASP A 74 -20.96 -20.51 -8.91
C ASP A 74 -20.66 -19.34 -9.86
N GLY A 75 -21.65 -18.48 -10.10
CA GLY A 75 -21.53 -17.33 -11.01
C GLY A 75 -20.68 -16.18 -10.45
N LYS A 76 -20.27 -16.25 -9.17
CA LYS A 76 -19.39 -15.26 -8.52
C LYS A 76 -18.04 -15.82 -8.12
N VAL A 77 -17.75 -17.07 -8.48
CA VAL A 77 -16.42 -17.65 -8.35
C VAL A 77 -15.57 -17.15 -9.52
N THR A 78 -14.40 -16.59 -9.21
CA THR A 78 -13.39 -16.19 -10.21
C THR A 78 -12.49 -17.41 -10.52
N ASP A 79 -11.25 -17.21 -10.99
CA ASP A 79 -10.29 -18.32 -11.22
C ASP A 79 -10.12 -19.29 -10.04
N HIS A 80 -10.34 -18.77 -8.83
CA HIS A 80 -10.27 -19.50 -7.58
C HIS A 80 -11.46 -19.13 -6.68
N HIS A 81 -11.92 -20.08 -5.87
CA HIS A 81 -12.95 -19.83 -4.86
C HIS A 81 -12.37 -19.12 -3.61
N ALA A 82 -13.22 -18.78 -2.65
CA ALA A 82 -12.83 -18.14 -1.40
C ALA A 82 -11.83 -18.98 -0.58
N LEU A 83 -11.00 -18.31 0.21
CA LEU A 83 -10.03 -18.97 1.09
C LEU A 83 -10.73 -19.76 2.22
N LEU A 84 -10.44 -21.05 2.32
CA LEU A 84 -10.95 -21.97 3.32
C LEU A 84 -9.80 -22.69 4.04
N VAL A 85 -10.07 -23.21 5.24
CA VAL A 85 -9.24 -24.27 5.81
C VAL A 85 -9.57 -25.60 5.14
N THR A 86 -8.60 -26.51 5.12
CA THR A 86 -8.83 -27.91 4.70
C THR A 86 -9.11 -28.79 5.93
N GLY A 87 -9.30 -30.09 5.71
CA GLY A 87 -9.40 -31.09 6.77
C GLY A 87 -8.06 -31.56 7.34
N GLU A 88 -6.93 -30.98 6.88
CA GLU A 88 -5.60 -31.35 7.36
C GLU A 88 -5.31 -30.76 8.74
N LYS A 89 -4.73 -31.57 9.63
CA LYS A 89 -4.45 -31.15 11.01
C LYS A 89 -3.32 -30.12 11.06
N PRO A 90 -3.55 -28.92 11.65
CA PRO A 90 -2.53 -27.89 11.77
C PRO A 90 -1.51 -28.24 12.88
N LEU A 91 -0.53 -29.09 12.56
CA LEU A 91 0.52 -29.48 13.50
C LEU A 91 1.73 -28.55 13.41
N PHE A 92 2.33 -28.22 14.57
CA PHE A 92 3.60 -27.48 14.67
C PHE A 92 3.62 -26.13 13.93
N LEU A 93 2.56 -25.33 14.09
CA LEU A 93 2.51 -23.97 13.56
C LEU A 93 3.25 -22.99 14.47
N SER A 94 3.94 -22.01 13.88
CA SER A 94 4.41 -20.85 14.65
C SER A 94 3.22 -20.06 15.18
N LYS A 95 3.47 -19.11 16.10
CA LYS A 95 2.41 -18.23 16.61
C LYS A 95 1.76 -17.42 15.49
N GLU A 96 2.54 -16.90 14.54
CA GLU A 96 2.03 -16.13 13.41
C GLU A 96 1.25 -17.02 12.42
N ASP A 97 1.79 -18.19 12.06
CA ASP A 97 1.13 -19.18 11.22
C ASP A 97 -0.23 -19.57 11.80
N ASN A 98 -0.26 -19.91 13.10
CA ASN A 98 -1.49 -20.28 13.79
C ASN A 98 -2.46 -19.10 13.82
N THR A 99 -1.98 -17.87 14.04
CA THR A 99 -2.86 -16.68 14.03
C THR A 99 -3.61 -16.56 12.70
N ILE A 100 -2.91 -16.63 11.56
CA ILE A 100 -3.56 -16.55 10.24
C ILE A 100 -4.49 -17.74 9.99
N TYR A 101 -4.06 -18.96 10.32
CA TYR A 101 -4.90 -20.16 10.18
C TYR A 101 -6.21 -20.03 10.97
N GLN A 102 -6.12 -19.62 12.24
CA GLN A 102 -7.30 -19.43 13.11
C GLN A 102 -8.18 -18.27 12.62
N MET A 103 -7.62 -17.21 12.03
CA MET A 103 -8.42 -16.16 11.39
C MET A 103 -9.25 -16.70 10.22
N ILE A 104 -8.68 -17.58 9.39
CA ILE A 104 -9.40 -18.21 8.27
C ILE A 104 -10.48 -19.17 8.79
N ALA A 105 -10.14 -20.02 9.77
CA ALA A 105 -11.08 -20.92 10.41
C ALA A 105 -12.28 -20.16 11.02
N GLY A 106 -12.02 -19.13 11.82
CA GLY A 106 -13.07 -18.32 12.44
C GLY A 106 -13.95 -17.59 11.42
N ARG A 107 -13.34 -17.04 10.35
CA ARG A 107 -14.11 -16.40 9.27
C ARG A 107 -15.00 -17.40 8.54
N MET A 108 -14.54 -18.64 8.36
CA MET A 108 -15.35 -19.74 7.81
C MET A 108 -16.52 -20.06 8.75
N VAL A 109 -16.29 -20.18 10.06
CA VAL A 109 -17.36 -20.41 11.05
C VAL A 109 -18.41 -19.30 10.98
N GLU A 110 -18.01 -18.03 10.89
CA GLU A 110 -18.96 -16.91 10.72
C GLU A 110 -19.74 -16.97 9.40
N ALA A 111 -19.06 -17.22 8.29
CA ALA A 111 -19.65 -17.19 6.95
C ALA A 111 -20.77 -18.22 6.78
N PHE A 112 -20.66 -19.35 7.47
CA PHE A 112 -21.61 -20.46 7.42
C PHE A 112 -22.53 -20.54 8.65
N SER A 113 -22.38 -19.62 9.61
CA SER A 113 -23.29 -19.48 10.74
C SER A 113 -24.63 -18.85 10.33
N GLU A 114 -25.63 -18.98 11.20
CA GLU A 114 -26.92 -18.33 11.03
C GLU A 114 -26.81 -16.80 10.97
N LYS A 115 -27.79 -16.15 10.35
CA LYS A 115 -27.89 -14.69 10.31
C LYS A 115 -28.06 -14.09 11.72
N CYS A 116 -27.46 -12.93 11.93
CA CYS A 116 -27.86 -12.05 13.03
C CYS A 116 -29.20 -11.41 12.67
N VAL A 117 -30.23 -11.59 13.51
CA VAL A 117 -31.55 -10.97 13.36
C VAL A 117 -31.73 -9.93 14.44
N LYS A 118 -32.17 -8.74 14.04
CA LYS A 118 -32.47 -7.63 14.95
C LYS A 118 -33.74 -6.92 14.54
N ASP A 119 -34.47 -6.46 15.53
CA ASP A 119 -35.56 -5.51 15.34
C ASP A 119 -34.95 -4.12 15.33
N VAL A 120 -35.26 -3.31 14.32
CA VAL A 120 -34.81 -1.92 14.23
C VAL A 120 -36.02 -1.01 14.39
N THR A 121 -36.00 -0.18 15.43
CA THR A 121 -37.03 0.82 15.68
C THR A 121 -36.51 2.17 15.22
N THR A 122 -37.29 2.86 14.40
CA THR A 122 -37.05 4.27 14.04
C THR A 122 -38.24 5.06 14.56
N VAL A 123 -37.97 6.06 15.40
CA VAL A 123 -39.01 6.97 15.88
C VAL A 123 -38.70 8.35 15.33
N THR A 124 -39.73 8.95 14.75
CA THR A 124 -39.75 10.32 14.29
C THR A 124 -40.71 11.10 15.18
N ALA A 125 -40.26 12.24 15.71
CA ALA A 125 -41.06 13.11 16.55
C ALA A 125 -40.88 14.57 16.15
N GLU A 126 -41.95 15.36 16.26
CA GLU A 126 -41.89 16.80 16.03
C GLU A 126 -41.74 17.54 17.36
N CYS A 127 -40.86 18.53 17.40
CA CYS A 127 -40.77 19.49 18.50
C CYS A 127 -40.62 20.89 17.93
N ALA A 128 -41.56 21.78 18.25
CA ALA A 128 -41.59 23.17 17.77
C ALA A 128 -41.47 23.30 16.23
N GLY A 129 -42.16 22.43 15.48
CA GLY A 129 -42.13 22.43 14.01
C GLY A 129 -40.87 21.83 13.39
N VAL A 130 -39.97 21.24 14.19
CA VAL A 130 -38.74 20.57 13.72
C VAL A 130 -38.83 19.07 13.95
N GLU A 131 -38.49 18.29 12.94
CA GLU A 131 -38.46 16.83 13.00
C GLU A 131 -37.16 16.32 13.64
N PHE A 132 -37.28 15.40 14.59
CA PHE A 132 -36.19 14.67 15.21
C PHE A 132 -36.35 13.18 14.94
N THR A 133 -35.25 12.49 14.62
CA THR A 133 -35.24 11.04 14.41
C THR A 133 -34.29 10.35 15.38
N VAL A 134 -34.75 9.27 15.99
CA VAL A 134 -33.90 8.33 16.74
C VAL A 134 -34.05 6.92 16.17
N LYS A 135 -32.92 6.22 16.07
CA LYS A 135 -32.86 4.81 15.64
C LYS A 135 -32.26 3.96 16.73
N GLY A 136 -32.91 2.85 17.02
CA GLY A 136 -32.49 1.87 18.00
C GLY A 136 -32.66 0.47 17.46
N SER A 137 -32.03 -0.51 18.10
CA SER A 137 -32.21 -1.90 17.71
C SER A 137 -32.10 -2.88 18.88
N VAL A 138 -32.76 -4.03 18.74
CA VAL A 138 -32.73 -5.13 19.71
C VAL A 138 -32.38 -6.41 18.96
N VAL A 139 -31.29 -7.06 19.38
CA VAL A 139 -30.86 -8.34 18.78
C VAL A 139 -31.80 -9.46 19.24
N LYS A 140 -32.44 -10.14 18.29
CA LYS A 140 -33.31 -11.30 18.53
C LYS A 140 -32.57 -12.63 18.37
N GLN A 141 -31.60 -12.65 17.45
CA GLN A 141 -30.74 -13.80 17.19
C GLN A 141 -29.33 -13.28 16.92
N THR A 142 -28.35 -13.69 17.71
CA THR A 142 -26.96 -13.22 17.56
C THR A 142 -26.32 -13.74 16.27
N GLY A 143 -26.64 -14.98 15.87
CA GLY A 143 -26.11 -15.60 14.66
C GLY A 143 -24.57 -15.59 14.63
N TRP A 144 -24.00 -15.31 13.46
CA TRP A 144 -22.55 -15.23 13.23
C TRP A 144 -21.80 -14.30 14.20
N ARG A 145 -22.44 -13.26 14.78
CA ARG A 145 -21.78 -12.38 15.76
C ARG A 145 -21.32 -13.11 17.03
N ALA A 146 -21.94 -14.26 17.34
CA ALA A 146 -21.59 -15.07 18.50
C ALA A 146 -20.21 -15.76 18.39
N VAL A 147 -19.68 -15.87 17.17
CA VAL A 147 -18.39 -16.54 16.91
C VAL A 147 -17.25 -15.81 17.62
N TYR A 148 -17.11 -14.50 17.39
CA TYR A 148 -16.14 -13.66 18.09
C TYR A 148 -16.71 -12.95 19.33
N GLY A 149 -18.02 -13.08 19.60
CA GLY A 149 -18.66 -12.40 20.74
C GLY A 149 -18.71 -10.88 20.54
N GLU A 150 -19.02 -10.42 19.32
CA GLU A 150 -19.18 -8.98 19.05
C GLU A 150 -20.46 -8.46 19.69
N GLU A 151 -20.37 -8.02 20.95
CA GLU A 151 -21.41 -7.26 21.63
C GLU A 151 -21.19 -5.77 21.34
N LYS A 152 -22.00 -5.21 20.45
CA LYS A 152 -22.14 -3.76 20.34
C LYS A 152 -23.26 -3.34 21.27
N GLU A 153 -23.03 -2.27 22.04
CA GLU A 153 -24.12 -1.57 22.72
C GLU A 153 -25.09 -1.04 21.66
N GLU A 154 -26.28 -1.63 21.61
CA GLU A 154 -27.36 -1.19 20.74
C GLU A 154 -28.27 -0.28 21.56
N ILE A 155 -28.62 0.88 21.00
CA ILE A 155 -29.58 1.79 21.63
C ILE A 155 -30.95 1.10 21.60
N THR A 156 -31.53 0.84 22.78
CA THR A 156 -32.89 0.32 22.87
C THR A 156 -33.85 1.48 23.03
N ILE A 157 -34.83 1.58 22.13
CA ILE A 157 -35.87 2.60 22.20
C ILE A 157 -37.02 2.09 23.09
N PRO A 158 -37.55 2.90 24.03
CA PRO A 158 -38.75 2.55 24.79
C PRO A 158 -39.94 2.24 23.88
N GLY A 159 -40.96 1.53 24.37
CA GLY A 159 -42.15 1.16 23.59
C GLY A 159 -43.11 2.31 23.28
N TRP A 160 -42.61 3.43 22.74
CA TRP A 160 -43.41 4.57 22.29
C TRP A 160 -44.33 4.19 21.14
N GLN A 161 -45.50 4.81 21.11
CA GLN A 161 -46.54 4.63 20.11
C GLN A 161 -46.78 5.92 19.33
N GLU A 162 -47.38 5.78 18.15
CA GLU A 162 -47.83 6.93 17.37
C GLU A 162 -48.88 7.71 18.18
N GLY A 163 -48.71 9.04 18.24
CA GLY A 163 -49.54 9.92 19.06
C GLY A 163 -49.00 10.17 20.48
N ASP A 164 -47.96 9.45 20.92
CA ASP A 164 -47.32 9.73 22.20
C ASP A 164 -46.71 11.14 22.23
N THR A 165 -46.97 11.86 23.32
CA THR A 165 -46.31 13.15 23.59
C THR A 165 -45.13 12.93 24.53
N LEU A 166 -43.91 13.22 24.05
CA LEU A 166 -42.67 13.06 24.80
C LEU A 166 -42.24 14.40 25.41
N THR A 167 -42.00 14.43 26.72
CA THR A 167 -41.51 15.66 27.39
C THR A 167 -39.99 15.78 27.26
N PRO A 168 -39.45 16.83 26.60
CA PRO A 168 -38.01 17.06 26.54
C PRO A 168 -37.45 17.30 27.95
N LYS A 169 -36.45 16.52 28.37
CA LYS A 169 -35.80 16.68 29.69
C LYS A 169 -34.65 17.68 29.69
N GLY A 170 -34.15 18.03 28.52
CA GLY A 170 -33.05 18.96 28.35
C GLY A 170 -32.56 18.99 26.91
N SER A 171 -31.81 20.03 26.59
CA SER A 171 -31.14 20.20 25.32
C SER A 171 -29.73 20.70 25.60
N SER A 172 -28.76 20.23 24.82
CA SER A 172 -27.41 20.74 24.85
C SER A 172 -26.96 21.05 23.43
N ILE A 173 -26.06 22.02 23.31
CA ILE A 173 -25.39 22.32 22.05
C ILE A 173 -24.16 21.40 21.98
N THR A 174 -24.10 20.55 20.96
CA THR A 174 -22.90 19.77 20.66
C THR A 174 -21.99 20.56 19.76
N GLU A 175 -20.79 20.89 20.23
CA GLU A 175 -19.75 21.49 19.39
C GLU A 175 -18.93 20.39 18.71
N GLY A 176 -18.81 20.49 17.38
CA GLY A 176 -18.03 19.57 16.57
C GLY A 176 -16.98 20.32 15.75
N LYS A 177 -15.86 19.64 15.46
CA LYS A 177 -14.87 20.09 14.46
C LYS A 177 -14.70 18.99 13.43
N THR A 178 -14.64 19.38 12.15
CA THR A 178 -14.27 18.45 11.08
C THR A 178 -12.86 17.93 11.34
N LYS A 179 -12.66 16.63 11.14
CA LYS A 179 -11.33 16.02 11.22
C LYS A 179 -10.79 15.81 9.81
N PRO A 180 -9.48 16.03 9.57
CA PRO A 180 -8.89 15.66 8.29
C PRO A 180 -9.03 14.15 8.06
N LYS A 181 -9.06 13.72 6.80
CA LYS A 181 -9.02 12.30 6.46
C LYS A 181 -7.77 11.67 7.10
N PRO A 182 -7.90 10.53 7.80
CA PRO A 182 -6.74 9.87 8.39
C PRO A 182 -5.80 9.38 7.29
N LEU A 183 -4.50 9.37 7.59
CA LEU A 183 -3.52 8.73 6.72
C LEU A 183 -3.85 7.24 6.56
N HIS A 184 -3.50 6.70 5.40
CA HIS A 184 -3.69 5.28 5.16
C HIS A 184 -2.84 4.44 6.12
N THR A 185 -3.41 3.37 6.66
CA THR A 185 -2.67 2.17 7.06
C THR A 185 -2.56 1.22 5.88
N GLU A 186 -1.74 0.16 5.96
CA GLU A 186 -1.71 -0.87 4.91
C GLU A 186 -3.09 -1.49 4.66
N ALA A 187 -3.87 -1.76 5.70
CA ALA A 187 -5.24 -2.26 5.53
C ALA A 187 -6.12 -1.31 4.70
N THR A 188 -6.06 0.00 5.01
CA THR A 188 -6.88 0.97 4.28
C THR A 188 -6.34 1.27 2.88
N LEU A 189 -5.02 1.15 2.65
CA LEU A 189 -4.43 1.29 1.33
C LEU A 189 -4.80 0.09 0.44
N LEU A 190 -4.72 -1.14 0.95
CA LEU A 190 -5.19 -2.33 0.25
C LEU A 190 -6.67 -2.22 -0.12
N SER A 191 -7.51 -1.76 0.81
CA SER A 191 -8.93 -1.54 0.53
C SER A 191 -9.16 -0.45 -0.52
N ALA A 192 -8.34 0.61 -0.52
CA ALA A 192 -8.37 1.63 -1.56
C ALA A 192 -7.95 1.06 -2.92
N MET A 193 -6.91 0.23 -2.98
CA MET A 193 -6.48 -0.45 -4.21
C MET A 193 -7.56 -1.40 -4.75
N GLU A 194 -8.19 -2.20 -3.88
CA GLU A 194 -9.31 -3.10 -4.23
C GLU A 194 -10.52 -2.37 -4.78
N THR A 195 -10.75 -1.14 -4.33
CA THR A 195 -11.99 -0.41 -4.62
C THR A 195 -11.77 0.90 -5.37
N ALA A 196 -10.60 1.03 -6.00
CA ALA A 196 -10.16 2.26 -6.66
C ALA A 196 -11.12 2.73 -7.76
N GLY A 197 -11.85 1.80 -8.39
CA GLY A 197 -12.85 2.12 -9.41
C GLY A 197 -14.17 2.68 -8.89
N LYS A 198 -14.41 2.74 -7.56
CA LYS A 198 -15.70 3.17 -7.00
C LYS A 198 -16.08 4.62 -7.31
N GLU A 199 -15.08 5.48 -7.51
CA GLU A 199 -15.28 6.91 -7.78
C GLU A 199 -15.27 7.22 -9.29
N ILE A 200 -15.12 6.21 -10.16
CA ILE A 200 -15.20 6.38 -11.61
C ILE A 200 -16.67 6.59 -12.00
N GLU A 201 -16.94 7.70 -12.70
CA GLU A 201 -18.29 8.07 -13.15
C GLU A 201 -18.81 7.16 -14.28
N ASP A 202 -17.93 6.71 -15.18
CA ASP A 202 -18.30 5.79 -16.25
C ASP A 202 -18.63 4.40 -15.69
N ASP A 203 -19.88 3.97 -15.88
CA ASP A 203 -20.40 2.71 -15.35
C ASP A 203 -19.70 1.48 -15.94
N ALA A 204 -19.28 1.51 -17.21
CA ALA A 204 -18.61 0.39 -17.85
C ALA A 204 -17.17 0.22 -17.31
N LEU A 205 -16.44 1.32 -17.13
CA LEU A 205 -15.11 1.32 -16.53
C LEU A 205 -15.15 0.95 -15.04
N ARG A 206 -16.12 1.51 -14.30
CA ARG A 206 -16.38 1.15 -12.90
C ARG A 206 -16.66 -0.34 -12.75
N GLN A 207 -17.44 -0.92 -13.67
CA GLN A 207 -17.76 -2.34 -13.67
C GLN A 207 -16.55 -3.20 -14.05
N ALA A 208 -15.72 -2.79 -15.01
CA ALA A 208 -14.46 -3.45 -15.36
C ALA A 208 -13.46 -3.47 -14.18
N MET A 209 -13.43 -2.41 -13.38
CA MET A 209 -12.55 -2.31 -12.20
C MET A 209 -13.11 -2.97 -10.93
N LYS A 210 -14.36 -3.42 -10.92
CA LYS A 210 -15.05 -3.86 -9.69
C LYS A 210 -14.34 -5.04 -9.02
N ASP A 211 -13.82 -5.96 -9.82
CA ASP A 211 -13.22 -7.21 -9.34
C ASP A 211 -11.67 -7.13 -9.29
N CYS A 212 -11.06 -6.35 -10.20
CA CYS A 212 -9.61 -6.20 -10.28
C CYS A 212 -9.05 -5.04 -9.45
N GLY A 213 -9.74 -3.90 -9.30
CA GLY A 213 -9.16 -2.71 -8.69
C GLY A 213 -7.83 -2.29 -9.33
N ILE A 214 -6.89 -1.74 -8.53
CA ILE A 214 -5.50 -1.52 -8.96
C ILE A 214 -4.64 -2.71 -8.52
N GLY A 215 -4.17 -3.48 -9.50
CA GLY A 215 -3.42 -4.71 -9.28
C GLY A 215 -4.28 -5.84 -8.73
N THR A 216 -3.81 -7.07 -8.85
CA THR A 216 -4.56 -8.27 -8.43
C THR A 216 -4.24 -8.65 -6.97
N PRO A 217 -5.06 -9.51 -6.33
CA PRO A 217 -4.75 -10.04 -4.99
C PRO A 217 -3.32 -10.59 -4.85
N ALA A 218 -2.74 -11.13 -5.93
CA ALA A 218 -1.39 -11.65 -5.95
C ALA A 218 -0.27 -10.58 -5.96
N THR A 219 -0.54 -9.37 -6.46
CA THR A 219 0.50 -8.35 -6.72
C THR A 219 0.47 -7.16 -5.78
N ARG A 220 -0.69 -6.82 -5.20
CA ARG A 220 -0.85 -5.62 -4.33
C ARG A 220 0.15 -5.55 -3.18
N ALA A 221 0.40 -6.66 -2.48
CA ALA A 221 1.39 -6.72 -1.40
C ALA A 221 2.79 -6.33 -1.91
N SER A 222 3.22 -6.91 -3.03
CA SER A 222 4.55 -6.63 -3.61
C SER A 222 4.69 -5.19 -4.14
N ILE A 223 3.59 -4.58 -4.61
CA ILE A 223 3.55 -3.18 -5.03
C ILE A 223 3.80 -2.28 -3.81
N ILE A 224 3.09 -2.51 -2.70
CA ILE A 224 3.27 -1.77 -1.45
C ILE A 224 4.73 -1.88 -0.96
N GLU A 225 5.31 -3.07 -0.97
CA GLU A 225 6.72 -3.28 -0.58
C GLU A 225 7.71 -2.60 -1.54
N THR A 226 7.38 -2.55 -2.82
CA THR A 226 8.19 -1.81 -3.81
C THR A 226 8.22 -0.31 -3.50
N LEU A 227 7.11 0.27 -3.05
CA LEU A 227 7.05 1.69 -2.64
C LEU A 227 7.97 1.96 -1.44
N PHE A 228 8.02 1.06 -0.45
CA PHE A 228 8.96 1.14 0.67
C PHE A 228 10.41 0.95 0.24
N LYS A 229 10.71 -0.11 -0.53
CA LYS A 229 12.06 -0.43 -1.02
C LYS A 229 12.66 0.69 -1.86
N ARG A 230 11.81 1.39 -2.64
CA ARG A 230 12.22 2.56 -3.43
C ARG A 230 12.25 3.86 -2.60
N GLY A 231 11.84 3.83 -1.34
CA GLY A 231 11.85 4.96 -0.42
C GLY A 231 10.85 6.05 -0.80
N TYR A 232 9.70 5.70 -1.37
CA TYR A 232 8.62 6.65 -1.69
C TYR A 232 7.66 6.85 -0.52
N MET A 233 7.55 5.88 0.37
CA MET A 233 6.78 5.98 1.60
C MET A 233 7.46 5.20 2.71
N GLU A 234 7.04 5.44 3.94
CA GLU A 234 7.56 4.80 5.15
C GLU A 234 6.43 4.49 6.14
N ARG A 235 6.71 3.54 7.04
CA ARG A 235 5.79 3.14 8.10
C ARG A 235 6.05 4.01 9.32
N CYS A 236 5.12 4.90 9.65
CA CYS A 236 5.13 5.67 10.90
C CYS A 236 4.08 5.09 11.83
N LYS A 237 4.50 4.20 12.74
CA LYS A 237 3.59 3.36 13.54
C LYS A 237 2.70 2.53 12.60
N LYS A 238 1.37 2.72 12.65
CA LYS A 238 0.40 2.05 11.76
C LYS A 238 0.12 2.83 10.48
N SER A 239 0.55 4.09 10.41
CA SER A 239 0.27 4.97 9.28
C SER A 239 1.36 4.87 8.22
N LEU A 240 0.95 5.03 6.97
CA LEU A 240 1.80 5.13 5.80
C LEU A 240 1.98 6.61 5.48
N VAL A 241 3.23 7.07 5.51
CA VAL A 241 3.58 8.47 5.27
C VAL A 241 4.43 8.54 4.01
N PRO A 242 4.08 9.38 3.02
CA PRO A 242 4.93 9.59 1.86
C PRO A 242 6.23 10.30 2.29
N THR A 243 7.37 9.85 1.76
CA THR A 243 8.65 10.53 1.96
C THR A 243 8.71 11.79 1.08
N GLU A 244 9.70 12.66 1.31
CA GLU A 244 9.99 13.78 0.39
C GLU A 244 10.17 13.30 -1.06
N LYS A 245 10.82 12.15 -1.24
CA LYS A 245 11.03 11.53 -2.56
C LYS A 245 9.69 11.10 -3.19
N GLY A 246 8.78 10.51 -2.41
CA GLY A 246 7.46 10.12 -2.87
C GLY A 246 6.59 11.33 -3.24
N LEU A 247 6.59 12.37 -2.41
CA LEU A 247 5.90 13.62 -2.68
C LEU A 247 6.44 14.32 -3.93
N ALA A 248 7.75 14.34 -4.11
CA ALA A 248 8.38 14.91 -5.29
C ALA A 248 7.93 14.17 -6.56
N LEU A 249 8.00 12.83 -6.57
CA LEU A 249 7.52 12.01 -7.69
C LEU A 249 6.04 12.27 -7.97
N ASN A 250 5.19 12.24 -6.94
CA ASN A 250 3.76 12.48 -7.07
C ASN A 250 3.47 13.89 -7.64
N SER A 251 4.23 14.91 -7.23
CA SER A 251 4.01 16.28 -7.73
C SER A 251 4.30 16.45 -9.24
N VAL A 252 5.11 15.56 -9.81
CA VAL A 252 5.35 15.44 -11.24
C VAL A 252 4.19 14.71 -11.92
N VAL A 253 3.85 13.50 -11.44
CA VAL A 253 3.01 12.58 -12.22
C VAL A 253 1.51 12.66 -11.92
N LYS A 254 1.08 13.28 -10.82
CA LYS A 254 -0.32 13.23 -10.34
C LYS A 254 -1.38 13.76 -11.31
N THR A 255 -0.99 14.57 -12.29
CA THR A 255 -1.91 15.12 -13.30
C THR A 255 -1.75 14.45 -14.66
N MET A 256 -0.82 13.50 -14.77
CA MET A 256 -0.54 12.77 -16.01
C MET A 256 -1.40 11.51 -16.05
N ARG A 257 -1.68 11.00 -17.26
CA ARG A 257 -2.47 9.78 -17.47
C ARG A 257 -1.90 8.56 -16.73
N ILE A 258 -0.57 8.49 -16.55
CA ILE A 258 0.09 7.39 -15.83
C ILE A 258 -0.33 7.25 -14.36
N ALA A 259 -0.85 8.32 -13.75
CA ALA A 259 -1.34 8.33 -12.38
C ALA A 259 -2.88 8.22 -12.29
N ASP A 260 -3.57 8.15 -13.44
CA ASP A 260 -5.02 8.00 -13.48
C ASP A 260 -5.43 6.55 -13.24
N VAL A 261 -6.30 6.36 -12.26
CA VAL A 261 -6.87 5.05 -11.92
C VAL A 261 -7.76 4.54 -13.04
N ALA A 262 -8.49 5.42 -13.74
CA ALA A 262 -9.39 5.04 -14.83
C ALA A 262 -8.65 4.33 -15.97
N MET A 263 -7.39 4.71 -16.24
CA MET A 263 -6.53 4.06 -17.23
C MET A 263 -6.30 2.57 -16.93
N THR A 264 -6.25 2.17 -15.65
CA THR A 264 -6.18 0.75 -15.29
C THR A 264 -7.46 0.02 -15.69
N GLY A 265 -8.62 0.65 -15.47
CA GLY A 265 -9.91 0.09 -15.88
C GLY A 265 -10.06 -0.02 -17.40
N GLU A 266 -9.53 0.94 -18.15
CA GLU A 266 -9.48 0.89 -19.62
C GLU A 266 -8.66 -0.32 -20.09
N TRP A 267 -7.47 -0.55 -19.55
CA TRP A 267 -6.65 -1.69 -19.94
C TRP A 267 -7.28 -3.03 -19.58
N GLU A 268 -7.85 -3.17 -18.38
CA GLU A 268 -8.56 -4.40 -17.99
C GLU A 268 -9.75 -4.69 -18.91
N LYS A 269 -10.48 -3.65 -19.33
CA LYS A 269 -11.57 -3.78 -20.31
C LYS A 269 -11.06 -4.28 -21.66
N GLU A 270 -9.96 -3.72 -22.17
CA GLU A 270 -9.38 -4.14 -23.44
C GLU A 270 -8.79 -5.57 -23.36
N LEU A 271 -8.15 -5.94 -22.25
CA LEU A 271 -7.68 -7.31 -22.00
C LEU A 271 -8.84 -8.32 -21.99
N ALA A 272 -9.96 -7.97 -21.36
CA ALA A 272 -11.16 -8.81 -21.38
C ALA A 272 -11.78 -8.93 -22.79
N ARG A 273 -11.68 -7.89 -23.63
CA ARG A 273 -12.08 -7.96 -25.04
C ARG A 273 -11.19 -8.90 -25.85
N ILE A 274 -9.88 -8.93 -25.57
CA ILE A 274 -8.95 -9.87 -26.18
C ILE A 274 -9.31 -11.31 -25.79
N GLU A 275 -9.59 -11.56 -24.51
CA GLU A 275 -10.02 -12.89 -24.02
C GLU A 275 -11.28 -13.40 -24.74
N ARG A 276 -12.24 -12.51 -25.02
CA ARG A 276 -13.46 -12.84 -25.77
C ARG A 276 -13.28 -12.87 -27.30
N GLY A 277 -12.08 -12.55 -27.81
CA GLY A 277 -11.80 -12.47 -29.25
C GLY A 277 -12.39 -11.23 -29.95
N GLU A 278 -12.79 -10.20 -29.20
CA GLU A 278 -13.38 -8.95 -29.69
C GLU A 278 -12.32 -7.88 -30.05
N LEU A 279 -11.08 -8.06 -29.61
CA LEU A 279 -9.92 -7.22 -29.94
C LEU A 279 -8.71 -8.12 -30.22
N SER A 280 -7.89 -7.78 -31.23
CA SER A 280 -6.62 -8.47 -31.44
C SER A 280 -5.54 -7.96 -30.48
N ASP A 281 -4.70 -8.88 -30.00
CA ASP A 281 -3.53 -8.57 -29.19
C ASP A 281 -2.55 -7.61 -29.90
N ASP A 282 -2.44 -7.72 -31.23
CA ASP A 282 -1.62 -6.82 -32.06
C ASP A 282 -2.11 -5.37 -32.02
N THR A 283 -3.43 -5.15 -31.99
CA THR A 283 -4.02 -3.81 -31.89
C THR A 283 -3.71 -3.20 -30.53
N PHE A 284 -3.99 -3.94 -29.46
CA PHE A 284 -3.69 -3.51 -28.10
C PHE A 284 -2.20 -3.20 -27.90
N ARG A 285 -1.30 -4.04 -28.44
CA ARG A 285 0.15 -3.80 -28.37
C ARG A 285 0.54 -2.48 -29.02
N LYS A 286 0.01 -2.16 -30.20
CA LYS A 286 0.27 -0.89 -30.90
C LYS A 286 -0.21 0.31 -30.10
N GLU A 287 -1.35 0.21 -29.43
CA GLU A 287 -1.87 1.26 -28.56
C GLU A 287 -0.97 1.49 -27.34
N ILE A 288 -0.48 0.42 -26.70
CA ILE A 288 0.49 0.51 -25.60
C ILE A 288 1.82 1.11 -26.07
N GLU A 289 2.32 0.75 -27.26
CA GLU A 289 3.53 1.36 -27.84
C GLU A 289 3.36 2.86 -28.09
N ALA A 290 2.21 3.26 -28.63
CA ALA A 290 1.88 4.68 -28.86
C ALA A 290 1.81 5.45 -27.55
N TYR A 291 1.09 4.93 -26.55
CA TYR A 291 1.02 5.52 -25.21
C TYR A 291 2.40 5.62 -24.56
N THR A 292 3.24 4.58 -24.68
CA THR A 292 4.60 4.58 -24.12
C THR A 292 5.46 5.69 -24.73
N ARG A 293 5.34 5.96 -26.04
CA ARG A 293 6.03 7.08 -26.68
C ARG A 293 5.52 8.42 -26.15
N GLU A 294 4.20 8.59 -26.08
CA GLU A 294 3.55 9.82 -25.59
C GLU A 294 4.00 10.16 -24.17
N ILE A 295 3.86 9.24 -23.22
CA ILE A 295 4.21 9.48 -21.81
C ILE A 295 5.71 9.70 -21.62
N THR A 296 6.56 9.03 -22.40
CA THR A 296 8.00 9.24 -22.34
C THR A 296 8.37 10.65 -22.82
N SER A 297 7.77 11.10 -23.91
CA SER A 297 7.94 12.47 -24.42
C SER A 297 7.44 13.51 -23.40
N GLU A 298 6.27 13.29 -22.81
CA GLU A 298 5.71 14.16 -21.77
C GLU A 298 6.64 14.28 -20.56
N LEU A 299 7.13 13.14 -20.04
CA LEU A 299 8.05 13.09 -18.90
C LEU A 299 9.40 13.77 -19.21
N ILE A 300 9.95 13.59 -20.41
CA ILE A 300 11.19 14.27 -20.82
C ILE A 300 11.00 15.78 -20.89
N SER A 301 9.84 16.23 -21.38
CA SER A 301 9.49 17.66 -21.46
C SER A 301 9.10 18.29 -20.13
N CYS A 302 8.89 17.49 -19.08
CA CYS A 302 8.42 18.00 -17.80
C CYS A 302 9.55 18.70 -17.04
N ASP A 303 9.53 20.04 -17.06
CA ASP A 303 10.47 20.90 -16.33
C ASP A 303 10.52 20.61 -14.81
N LYS A 304 9.48 20.01 -14.23
CA LYS A 304 9.43 19.65 -12.80
C LYS A 304 10.36 18.48 -12.45
N LEU A 305 10.60 17.54 -13.38
CA LEU A 305 11.56 16.44 -13.17
C LEU A 305 13.00 16.95 -13.14
N PHE A 306 13.22 18.08 -13.81
CA PHE A 306 14.51 18.71 -14.02
C PHE A 306 14.51 20.14 -13.49
N GLY A 307 13.77 20.38 -12.39
CA GLY A 307 13.75 21.66 -11.69
C GLY A 307 15.18 22.01 -11.29
N SER A 308 15.82 22.82 -12.13
CA SER A 308 17.23 23.11 -12.03
C SER A 308 17.40 24.52 -11.50
N ARG A 309 18.24 24.65 -10.48
CA ARG A 309 18.67 25.97 -10.01
C ARG A 309 19.93 26.34 -10.78
N ASP A 310 20.05 27.59 -11.21
CA ASP A 310 21.34 28.07 -11.74
C ASP A 310 22.37 27.93 -10.61
N SER A 311 23.51 27.30 -10.90
CA SER A 311 24.60 27.24 -9.93
C SER A 311 25.35 28.55 -9.82
N GLY A 312 25.21 29.42 -10.84
CA GLY A 312 26.04 30.61 -11.02
C GLY A 312 27.45 30.30 -11.55
N CYS A 313 27.74 29.05 -11.95
CA CYS A 313 29.08 28.61 -12.39
C CYS A 313 29.08 28.29 -13.89
N ALA A 314 30.11 28.74 -14.60
CA ALA A 314 30.41 28.27 -15.95
C ALA A 314 30.83 26.79 -15.92
N CYS A 315 30.62 26.06 -17.02
CA CYS A 315 31.03 24.68 -17.12
C CYS A 315 32.56 24.57 -17.24
N PRO A 316 33.24 23.85 -16.33
CA PRO A 316 34.70 23.76 -16.36
C PRO A 316 35.24 22.99 -17.58
N LYS A 317 34.41 22.14 -18.23
CA LYS A 317 34.79 21.35 -19.41
C LYS A 317 34.68 22.11 -20.72
N CYS A 318 33.62 22.89 -20.93
CA CYS A 318 33.36 23.55 -22.22
C CYS A 318 33.48 25.06 -22.19
N GLY A 319 33.44 25.70 -21.01
CA GLY A 319 33.48 27.16 -20.85
C GLY A 319 32.26 27.93 -21.36
N THR A 320 31.49 27.36 -22.29
CA THR A 320 30.36 28.01 -22.98
C THR A 320 29.01 27.76 -22.31
N GLY A 321 28.80 26.58 -21.72
CA GLY A 321 27.58 26.25 -20.97
C GLY A 321 27.66 26.64 -19.50
N ARG A 322 26.51 26.71 -18.84
CA ARG A 322 26.39 26.91 -17.38
C ARG A 322 26.07 25.59 -16.68
N MET A 323 26.50 25.47 -15.43
CA MET A 323 26.19 24.31 -14.60
C MET A 323 24.83 24.51 -13.90
N ARG A 324 23.98 23.50 -13.99
CA ARG A 324 22.61 23.49 -13.45
C ARG A 324 22.52 22.49 -12.30
N PHE A 325 22.01 22.93 -11.15
CA PHE A 325 21.88 22.12 -9.95
C PHE A 325 20.57 21.35 -9.97
N TYR A 326 20.69 20.02 -10.07
CA TYR A 326 19.59 19.08 -9.88
C TYR A 326 19.78 18.35 -8.53
N GLY A 327 18.74 17.64 -8.07
CA GLY A 327 18.75 17.02 -6.73
C GLY A 327 19.92 16.07 -6.47
N LYS A 328 20.36 15.30 -7.48
CA LYS A 328 21.45 14.30 -7.34
C LYS A 328 22.67 14.55 -8.21
N VAL A 329 22.53 15.42 -9.20
CA VAL A 329 23.54 15.65 -10.23
C VAL A 329 23.59 17.13 -10.54
N VAL A 330 24.75 17.61 -10.92
CA VAL A 330 24.94 18.94 -11.47
C VAL A 330 25.38 18.75 -12.92
N ARG A 331 24.67 19.33 -13.88
CA ARG A 331 24.91 19.10 -15.31
C ARG A 331 25.14 20.40 -16.06
N CYS A 332 26.02 20.38 -17.05
CA CYS A 332 26.08 21.45 -18.04
C CYS A 332 24.78 21.52 -18.87
N ASP A 333 24.29 22.73 -19.12
CA ASP A 333 23.12 22.99 -19.97
C ASP A 333 23.42 23.00 -21.47
N ASN A 334 24.69 23.19 -21.88
CA ASN A 334 25.11 22.99 -23.26
C ASN A 334 24.93 21.51 -23.66
N THR A 335 24.06 21.26 -24.65
CA THR A 335 23.68 19.94 -25.14
C THR A 335 24.83 19.15 -25.75
N GLU A 336 25.85 19.80 -26.30
CA GLU A 336 27.04 19.12 -26.87
C GLU A 336 28.04 18.69 -25.79
N CYS A 337 28.05 19.37 -24.64
CA CYS A 337 28.98 19.07 -23.53
C CYS A 337 28.39 18.08 -22.53
N GLY A 338 27.21 18.40 -21.99
CA GLY A 338 26.46 17.54 -21.08
C GLY A 338 27.18 17.11 -19.79
N LEU A 339 28.32 17.70 -19.41
CA LEU A 339 29.18 17.26 -18.29
C LEU A 339 28.35 16.94 -17.03
N PRO A 340 28.33 15.68 -16.57
CA PRO A 340 27.60 15.29 -15.36
C PRO A 340 28.52 15.22 -14.12
N VAL A 341 28.11 15.87 -13.03
CA VAL A 341 28.78 15.81 -11.73
C VAL A 341 27.80 15.30 -10.68
N PHE A 342 27.91 14.01 -10.34
CA PHE A 342 27.07 13.40 -9.30
C PHE A 342 27.45 13.90 -7.91
N ARG A 343 26.45 14.28 -7.10
CA ARG A 343 26.66 14.82 -5.74
C ARG A 343 27.01 13.75 -4.72
N LEU A 344 26.52 12.52 -4.89
CA LEU A 344 26.82 11.41 -4.00
C LEU A 344 28.18 10.80 -4.38
N LYS A 345 29.16 10.91 -3.47
CA LYS A 345 30.49 10.31 -3.60
C LYS A 345 30.78 9.45 -2.38
N ALA A 346 31.09 8.17 -2.60
CA ALA A 346 31.47 7.23 -1.55
C ALA A 346 30.54 7.31 -0.30
N GLY A 347 29.22 7.30 -0.49
CA GLY A 347 28.25 7.33 0.62
C GLY A 347 28.04 8.69 1.31
N ARG A 348 28.66 9.77 0.81
CA ARG A 348 28.47 11.15 1.28
C ARG A 348 27.92 12.03 0.15
N THR A 349 26.91 12.83 0.44
CA THR A 349 26.38 13.82 -0.52
C THR A 349 27.12 15.14 -0.37
N LEU A 350 27.68 15.65 -1.47
CA LEU A 350 28.32 16.97 -1.52
C LEU A 350 27.28 18.10 -1.42
N SER A 351 27.58 19.11 -0.60
CA SER A 351 26.76 20.31 -0.45
C SER A 351 26.79 21.18 -1.72
N ASP A 352 25.90 22.17 -1.79
CA ASP A 352 25.86 23.12 -2.93
C ASP A 352 27.19 23.89 -3.03
N ASP A 353 27.75 24.32 -1.90
CA ASP A 353 29.01 25.06 -1.86
C ASP A 353 30.22 24.18 -2.18
N GLU A 354 30.24 22.92 -1.72
CA GLU A 354 31.31 21.98 -2.07
C GLU A 354 31.32 21.66 -3.56
N ILE A 355 30.14 21.58 -4.20
CA ILE A 355 30.07 21.44 -5.65
C ILE A 355 30.54 22.72 -6.35
N LYS A 356 30.19 23.90 -5.83
CA LYS A 356 30.69 25.16 -6.41
C LYS A 356 32.22 25.22 -6.35
N ASP A 357 32.83 24.91 -5.20
CA ASP A 357 34.29 24.83 -5.05
C ASP A 357 34.91 23.90 -6.12
N LEU A 358 34.34 22.69 -6.28
CA LEU A 358 34.79 21.74 -7.30
C LEU A 358 34.67 22.30 -8.74
N LEU A 359 33.58 23.01 -9.05
CA LEU A 359 33.34 23.56 -10.38
C LEU A 359 34.21 24.78 -10.70
N THR A 360 34.55 25.60 -9.70
CA THR A 360 35.31 26.83 -9.89
C THR A 360 36.81 26.65 -9.69
N GLU A 361 37.22 25.86 -8.70
CA GLU A 361 38.62 25.63 -8.35
C GLU A 361 39.17 24.33 -8.94
N GLY A 362 38.30 23.44 -9.45
CA GLY A 362 38.68 22.11 -9.92
C GLY A 362 38.86 21.08 -8.80
N HIS A 363 38.75 21.51 -7.53
CA HIS A 363 38.85 20.66 -6.35
C HIS A 363 38.02 21.20 -5.17
N THR A 364 37.66 20.33 -4.23
CA THR A 364 37.06 20.73 -2.95
C THR A 364 38.13 20.98 -1.89
N LYS A 365 37.73 21.55 -0.75
CA LYS A 365 38.52 21.44 0.49
C LYS A 365 38.60 19.98 0.96
N LEU A 366 39.42 19.69 1.97
CA LEU A 366 39.44 18.37 2.59
C LEU A 366 38.07 18.08 3.24
N LEU A 367 37.35 17.11 2.69
CA LEU A 367 36.01 16.73 3.16
C LEU A 367 36.08 15.45 3.98
N LYS A 368 35.28 15.40 5.05
CA LYS A 368 35.21 14.27 5.98
C LYS A 368 33.98 13.41 5.75
N GLY A 369 34.09 12.14 6.13
CA GLY A 369 32.93 11.24 6.24
C GLY A 369 32.56 10.50 4.95
N PHE A 370 33.50 10.34 4.02
CA PHE A 370 33.34 9.36 2.95
C PHE A 370 33.43 7.94 3.50
N LYS A 371 32.80 6.97 2.85
CA LYS A 371 32.81 5.55 3.23
C LYS A 371 33.39 4.70 2.11
N SER A 372 34.41 3.91 2.43
CA SER A 372 34.99 2.93 1.52
C SER A 372 34.01 1.77 1.23
N LYS A 373 34.32 0.93 0.25
CA LYS A 373 33.53 -0.30 -0.04
C LYS A 373 33.43 -1.25 1.17
N GLN A 374 34.39 -1.19 2.10
CA GLN A 374 34.40 -1.95 3.35
C GLN A 374 33.70 -1.22 4.52
N GLY A 375 33.01 -0.10 4.25
CA GLY A 375 32.28 0.67 5.26
C GLY A 375 33.14 1.58 6.15
N LYS A 376 34.47 1.55 6.03
CA LYS A 376 35.38 2.40 6.80
C LYS A 376 35.32 3.85 6.33
N SER A 377 35.25 4.77 7.28
CA SER A 377 35.26 6.21 6.99
C SER A 377 36.64 6.70 6.57
N PHE A 378 36.70 7.64 5.64
CA PHE A 378 37.92 8.34 5.24
C PHE A 378 37.65 9.80 4.87
N ASP A 379 38.71 10.59 4.89
CA ASP A 379 38.71 12.01 4.53
C ASP A 379 39.51 12.19 3.23
N ALA A 380 39.00 13.00 2.30
CA ALA A 380 39.62 13.20 1.00
C ALA A 380 39.21 14.55 0.40
N VAL A 381 40.05 15.08 -0.49
CA VAL A 381 39.68 16.13 -1.43
C VAL A 381 39.04 15.46 -2.65
N VAL A 382 37.96 16.01 -3.18
CA VAL A 382 37.40 15.60 -4.47
C VAL A 382 37.93 16.56 -5.53
N ALA A 383 38.54 16.05 -6.59
CA ALA A 383 39.09 16.87 -7.68
C ALA A 383 38.70 16.32 -9.06
N PHE A 384 38.75 17.15 -10.10
CA PHE A 384 38.64 16.69 -11.48
C PHE A 384 39.97 16.09 -11.97
N ASP A 385 39.91 15.00 -12.72
CA ASP A 385 41.03 14.53 -13.54
C ASP A 385 41.05 15.23 -14.91
N GLY A 386 41.99 14.84 -15.79
CA GLY A 386 42.13 15.42 -17.12
C GLY A 386 40.93 15.21 -18.06
N GLU A 387 40.01 14.31 -17.72
CA GLU A 387 38.77 14.05 -18.46
C GLU A 387 37.54 14.65 -17.77
N TYR A 388 37.73 15.41 -16.68
CA TYR A 388 36.68 15.95 -15.81
C TYR A 388 35.86 14.89 -15.08
N ASN A 389 36.43 13.71 -14.84
CA ASN A 389 35.88 12.76 -13.87
C ASN A 389 36.31 13.16 -12.45
N THR A 390 35.46 12.88 -11.46
CA THR A 390 35.80 13.17 -10.06
C THR A 390 36.66 12.06 -9.46
N THR A 391 37.82 12.43 -8.90
CA THR A 391 38.75 11.53 -8.20
C THR A 391 38.93 11.97 -6.75
N PHE A 392 39.45 11.06 -5.91
CA PHE A 392 39.81 11.37 -4.52
C PHE A 392 41.31 11.63 -4.42
N VAL A 393 41.67 12.79 -3.89
CA VAL A 393 43.04 13.16 -3.57
C VAL A 393 43.20 13.11 -2.05
N PHE A 394 44.15 12.30 -1.59
CA PHE A 394 44.42 12.13 -0.17
C PHE A 394 45.59 13.03 0.24
N PRO A 395 45.49 13.77 1.36
CA PRO A 395 46.61 14.57 1.85
C PRO A 395 47.80 13.66 2.18
N GLU A 396 49.01 14.11 1.87
CA GLU A 396 50.24 13.39 2.22
C GLU A 396 50.34 13.18 3.73
N ALA A 397 50.60 11.94 4.15
CA ALA A 397 50.76 11.62 5.56
C ALA A 397 51.99 12.36 6.13
N LYS A 398 51.77 13.24 7.10
CA LYS A 398 52.86 13.80 7.91
C LYS A 398 53.59 12.65 8.61
N LYS A 399 54.82 12.35 8.17
CA LYS A 399 55.73 11.45 8.90
C LYS A 399 56.17 12.16 10.19
N ASP A 400 55.56 11.81 11.32
CA ASP A 400 56.06 12.18 12.63
C ASP A 400 57.44 11.52 12.87
N LYS A 401 58.51 12.30 12.70
CA LYS A 401 59.84 11.94 13.20
C LYS A 401 59.80 11.98 14.74
N LYS A 402 59.49 10.85 15.38
CA LYS A 402 59.83 10.64 16.80
C LYS A 402 61.35 10.62 16.94
N PHE A 403 61.89 11.70 17.48
CA PHE A 403 63.28 11.80 17.92
C PHE A 403 63.43 11.00 19.24
N SER A 404 64.08 9.84 19.19
CA SER A 404 64.51 9.11 20.40
C SER A 404 65.87 9.64 20.86
N GLY A 405 65.86 10.65 21.72
CA GLY A 405 67.05 11.12 22.42
C GLY A 405 67.27 10.33 23.71
N ARG A 406 68.12 9.30 23.66
CA ARG A 406 68.69 8.62 24.84
C ARG A 406 69.96 9.41 25.23
N LYS A 407 70.00 10.01 26.42
CA LYS A 407 71.26 10.44 27.06
C LYS A 407 71.43 9.66 28.36
N LYS A 408 72.70 9.31 28.60
CA LYS A 408 73.25 8.47 29.67
C LYS A 408 72.83 8.93 31.06
#